data_AF-A0A6A4I652-F1
#
_entry.id   AF-A0A6A4I652-F1
#
_cell.length_a   1.000
_cell.length_b   1.000
_cell.length_c   1.000
_cell.angle_alpha   90.00
_cell.angle_beta   90.00
_cell.angle_gamma   90.00
#
_symmetry.space_group_name_H-M   'P 1'
#
loop_
_entity.id
_entity.type
_entity.pdbx_description
1 polymer ?
#
loop_
_entity_poly.entity_id
_entity_poly.type
_entity_poly.pdbx_seq_one_letter_code
_entity_poly.pdbx_strand_id
1 'polypeptide(L)'
;MARMNLSKFLREQWTTIPQVNSTSDGAEAAGKKTMIVTGATNGLGLEAAKQLHTLSSSIVDKLILTSRDMAKVEEVEKFVTQGFAPSRCQWAKLDLSSFSSVSAFVDALGGAKVNYVLANAALATHKYTQTPDGWESALQVNYLSNALLAILLLPNLMSASARDASLSRLVLVSSDVHYSLPSLSDFRNVPNILEAVNRKEYCTSGIMKRRTMLSKFFVIAFARELASRLTLPVTSDSPKGIIISSVNPGFCRSKLTRETESHFPGSLWLPLLKRAVARPTEVGATVLVRATLMDTTGMVTGGGGGTQLHDDGRAAWHGRYLSSCLEAAEESDLLLGEDGKEFSRKLWADTVYVLDKIDPRVTEILERYNLNSAGR
;
A
#
# COMPACT_ATOMS: atom_id res chain seq x y z
N MET A 1 -23.92 -2.13 -3.81
CA MET A 1 -23.26 -2.13 -5.13
C MET A 1 -22.27 -0.98 -5.17
N ALA A 2 -21.05 -1.24 -4.72
CA ALA A 2 -19.94 -0.29 -4.74
C ALA A 2 -19.37 -0.22 -6.16
N ARG A 3 -20.04 0.56 -7.02
CA ARG A 3 -19.50 1.03 -8.29
C ARG A 3 -18.94 2.43 -8.12
N MET A 4 -17.94 2.79 -8.91
CA MET A 4 -17.41 4.15 -8.93
C MET A 4 -18.53 5.12 -9.34
N ASN A 5 -19.05 5.87 -8.37
CA ASN A 5 -20.03 6.92 -8.60
C ASN A 5 -19.29 8.24 -8.76
N LEU A 6 -19.44 8.92 -9.91
CA LEU A 6 -18.76 10.19 -10.20
C LEU A 6 -19.04 11.25 -9.13
N SER A 7 -20.24 11.30 -8.56
CA SER A 7 -20.57 12.25 -7.50
C SER A 7 -19.84 11.93 -6.19
N LYS A 8 -19.70 10.64 -5.85
CA LYS A 8 -18.90 10.18 -4.71
C LYS A 8 -17.42 10.51 -4.92
N PHE A 9 -16.89 10.20 -6.11
CA PHE A 9 -15.52 10.52 -6.48
C PHE A 9 -15.22 12.01 -6.35
N LEU A 10 -16.05 12.88 -6.94
CA LEU A 10 -15.85 14.33 -6.87
C LEU A 10 -15.98 14.88 -5.44
N ARG A 11 -16.96 14.38 -4.67
CA ARG A 11 -17.12 14.73 -3.26
C ARG A 11 -15.88 14.36 -2.45
N GLU A 12 -15.40 13.12 -2.58
CA GLU A 12 -14.16 12.69 -1.95
C GLU A 12 -13.01 13.58 -2.40
N GLN A 13 -12.84 13.78 -3.70
CA GLN A 13 -11.75 14.54 -4.28
C GLN A 13 -11.63 15.97 -3.74
N TRP A 14 -12.76 16.65 -3.46
CA TRP A 14 -12.79 18.00 -2.88
C TRP A 14 -12.91 18.03 -1.35
N THR A 15 -12.95 16.89 -0.68
CA THR A 15 -12.98 16.86 0.79
C THR A 15 -11.63 17.29 1.37
N THR A 16 -11.66 18.21 2.32
CA THR A 16 -10.48 18.63 3.09
C THR A 16 -9.97 17.48 3.94
N ILE A 17 -8.72 17.08 3.73
CA ILE A 17 -8.07 16.04 4.54
C ILE A 17 -7.45 16.69 5.78
N PRO A 18 -7.85 16.29 7.00
CA PRO A 18 -7.27 16.84 8.21
C PRO A 18 -5.78 16.53 8.30
N GLN A 19 -4.96 17.54 8.62
CA GLN A 19 -3.52 17.35 8.80
C GLN A 19 -3.22 16.45 10.00
N VAL A 20 -2.08 15.76 9.95
CA VAL A 20 -1.59 14.99 11.10
C VAL A 20 -0.76 15.94 11.96
N ASN A 21 -1.32 16.36 13.10
CA ASN A 21 -0.64 17.26 14.02
C ASN A 21 0.06 16.47 15.13
N SER A 22 1.21 16.97 15.57
CA SER A 22 2.11 16.35 16.56
C SER A 22 1.68 16.55 18.02
N THR A 23 0.56 17.23 18.28
CA THR A 23 0.19 17.74 19.60
C THR A 23 -0.94 16.92 20.22
N SER A 24 -0.61 15.78 20.84
CA SER A 24 -1.43 15.20 21.90
C SER A 24 -0.63 14.20 22.72
N ASP A 25 -0.82 14.24 24.04
CA ASP A 25 -0.22 13.37 25.06
C ASP A 25 -0.42 11.85 24.81
N GLY A 26 -1.31 11.47 23.88
CA GLY A 26 -1.53 10.08 23.44
C GLY A 26 -0.43 9.48 22.55
N ALA A 27 0.36 10.31 21.85
CA ALA A 27 1.51 9.84 21.07
C ALA A 27 2.66 9.35 21.96
N GLU A 28 2.77 9.90 23.17
CA GLU A 28 3.81 9.58 24.14
C GLU A 28 3.59 8.19 24.77
N ALA A 29 2.32 7.78 24.94
CA ALA A 29 1.94 6.46 25.45
C ALA A 29 2.22 5.31 24.46
N ALA A 30 2.25 5.56 23.15
CA ALA A 30 2.46 4.54 22.13
C ALA A 30 3.95 4.27 21.79
N GLY A 31 4.86 5.12 22.27
CA GLY A 31 6.30 5.01 22.01
C GLY A 31 6.72 5.31 20.56
N LYS A 32 8.01 5.60 20.36
CA LYS A 32 8.56 5.98 19.06
C LYS A 32 8.60 4.80 18.07
N LYS A 33 8.26 5.07 16.81
CA LYS A 33 8.04 4.05 15.77
C LYS A 33 9.10 4.11 14.67
N THR A 34 9.60 2.96 14.25
CA THR A 34 10.40 2.84 13.03
C THR A 34 9.48 2.59 11.83
N MET A 35 9.63 3.37 10.77
CA MET A 35 8.72 3.35 9.62
C MET A 35 9.48 3.15 8.30
N ILE A 36 8.92 2.37 7.38
CA ILE A 36 9.41 2.22 6.01
C ILE A 36 8.46 2.94 5.05
N VAL A 37 9.00 3.73 4.12
CA VAL A 37 8.24 4.26 2.97
C VAL A 37 8.88 3.81 1.67
N THR A 38 8.13 3.09 0.84
CA THR A 38 8.64 2.66 -0.46
C THR A 38 8.44 3.71 -1.56
N GLY A 39 9.46 3.91 -2.40
CA GLY A 39 9.39 4.86 -3.53
C GLY A 39 9.34 6.32 -3.07
N ALA A 40 10.24 6.69 -2.17
CA ALA A 40 10.23 7.98 -1.48
C ALA A 40 10.93 9.12 -2.25
N THR A 41 11.37 8.90 -3.49
CA THR A 41 12.13 9.91 -4.25
C THR A 41 11.26 10.85 -5.09
N ASN A 42 9.96 10.60 -5.23
CA ASN A 42 9.06 11.50 -5.94
C ASN A 42 7.59 11.35 -5.51
N GLY A 43 6.75 12.27 -5.98
CA GLY A 43 5.30 12.18 -5.88
C GLY A 43 4.82 12.00 -4.46
N LEU A 44 3.85 11.10 -4.26
CA LEU A 44 3.23 10.87 -2.95
C LEU A 44 4.21 10.31 -1.92
N GLY A 45 5.16 9.46 -2.34
CA GLY A 45 6.15 8.87 -1.42
C GLY A 45 7.10 9.92 -0.84
N LEU A 46 7.55 10.87 -1.67
CA LEU A 46 8.40 11.99 -1.22
C LEU A 46 7.63 12.93 -0.28
N GLU A 47 6.40 13.31 -0.64
CA GLU A 47 5.59 14.17 0.22
C GLU A 47 5.19 13.47 1.53
N ALA A 48 4.95 12.15 1.51
CA ALA A 48 4.71 11.37 2.72
C ALA A 48 5.97 11.30 3.59
N ALA A 49 7.15 11.13 2.99
CA ALA A 49 8.42 11.15 3.69
C ALA A 49 8.67 12.50 4.38
N LYS A 50 8.42 13.63 3.69
CA LYS A 50 8.50 14.98 4.27
C LYS A 50 7.52 15.13 5.44
N GLN A 51 6.25 14.74 5.26
CA GLN A 51 5.25 14.85 6.32
C GLN A 51 5.63 14.01 7.54
N LEU A 52 5.98 12.73 7.36
CA LEU A 52 6.47 11.86 8.44
C LEU A 52 7.71 12.43 9.12
N HIS A 53 8.61 13.04 8.35
CA HIS A 53 9.79 13.71 8.90
C HIS A 53 9.44 14.92 9.79
N THR A 54 8.44 15.72 9.40
CA THR A 54 8.00 16.88 10.19
C THR A 54 7.26 16.50 11.49
N LEU A 55 6.84 15.25 11.64
CA LEU A 55 6.21 14.81 12.87
C LEU A 55 7.21 14.71 14.03
N SER A 56 6.71 14.94 15.25
CA SER A 56 7.52 14.97 16.46
C SER A 56 8.38 13.71 16.60
N SER A 57 9.57 13.89 17.18
CA SER A 57 10.43 12.79 17.60
C SER A 57 9.79 11.86 18.64
N SER A 58 8.66 12.24 19.23
CA SER A 58 7.84 11.37 20.07
C SER A 58 7.10 10.29 19.28
N ILE A 59 6.79 10.52 17.99
CA ILE A 59 6.05 9.56 17.15
C ILE A 59 7.01 8.73 16.29
N VAL A 60 7.91 9.40 15.56
CA VAL A 60 8.81 8.74 14.63
C VAL A 60 10.17 8.54 15.31
N ASP A 61 10.64 7.31 15.45
CA ASP A 61 12.02 7.05 15.90
C ASP A 61 12.97 7.18 14.70
N LYS A 62 12.72 6.33 13.71
CA LYS A 62 13.52 6.15 12.51
C LYS A 62 12.62 6.05 11.28
N LEU A 63 13.02 6.72 10.21
CA LEU A 63 12.38 6.66 8.90
C LEU A 63 13.34 6.02 7.90
N ILE A 64 12.94 4.88 7.35
CA ILE A 64 13.68 4.14 6.32
C ILE A 64 12.99 4.43 4.99
N LEU A 65 13.65 5.24 4.17
CA LEU A 65 13.17 5.65 2.86
C LEU A 65 13.86 4.82 1.80
N THR A 66 13.10 4.40 0.80
CA THR A 66 13.69 3.56 -0.25
C THR A 66 13.64 4.20 -1.63
N SER A 67 14.66 3.90 -2.41
CA SER A 67 14.78 4.26 -3.82
C SER A 67 15.32 3.08 -4.62
N ARG A 68 14.86 2.93 -5.87
CA ARG A 68 15.53 2.05 -6.84
C ARG A 68 16.82 2.66 -7.39
N ASP A 69 16.90 3.98 -7.37
CA ASP A 69 17.97 4.78 -7.97
C ASP A 69 18.57 5.69 -6.90
N MET A 70 19.72 5.28 -6.38
CA MET A 70 20.39 5.98 -5.28
C MET A 70 21.02 7.30 -5.75
N ALA A 71 21.30 7.49 -7.04
CA ALA A 71 21.79 8.78 -7.54
C ALA A 71 20.73 9.88 -7.39
N LYS A 72 19.44 9.53 -7.53
CA LYS A 72 18.34 10.47 -7.26
C LYS A 72 18.19 10.83 -5.78
N VAL A 73 18.74 10.02 -4.87
CA VAL A 73 18.61 10.28 -3.42
C VAL A 73 19.34 11.56 -3.04
N GLU A 74 20.55 11.79 -3.57
CA GLU A 74 21.35 12.98 -3.28
C GLU A 74 20.59 14.29 -3.58
N GLU A 75 19.80 14.29 -4.65
CA GLU A 75 19.00 15.45 -5.05
C GLU A 75 17.81 15.71 -4.12
N VAL A 76 17.21 14.64 -3.59
CA VAL A 76 15.94 14.72 -2.82
C VAL A 76 16.14 14.70 -1.31
N GLU A 77 17.26 14.16 -0.84
CA GLU A 77 17.57 14.00 0.57
C GLU A 77 17.51 15.34 1.28
N LYS A 78 18.04 16.41 0.68
CA LYS A 78 17.98 17.77 1.22
C LYS A 78 16.55 18.24 1.52
N PHE A 79 15.55 17.81 0.75
CA PHE A 79 14.15 18.22 0.99
C PHE A 79 13.49 17.42 2.12
N VAL A 80 14.07 16.27 2.47
CA VAL A 80 13.57 15.40 3.53
C VAL A 80 14.31 15.63 4.84
N THR A 81 15.61 15.99 4.81
CA THR A 81 16.45 16.12 6.01
C THR A 81 16.65 17.55 6.50
N GLN A 82 16.17 18.56 5.75
CA GLN A 82 16.21 19.96 6.16
C GLN A 82 15.48 20.17 7.50
N GLY A 83 16.25 20.47 8.56
CA GLY A 83 15.73 20.85 9.87
C GLY A 83 15.79 19.78 10.96
N PHE A 84 16.50 18.65 10.77
CA PHE A 84 16.56 17.57 11.77
C PHE A 84 17.90 16.83 11.84
N ALA A 85 18.08 16.05 12.90
CA ALA A 85 19.22 15.15 13.08
C ALA A 85 19.29 14.09 11.95
N PRO A 86 20.40 14.03 11.18
CA PRO A 86 20.58 13.05 10.10
C PRO A 86 20.41 11.58 10.53
N SER A 87 20.62 11.26 11.80
CA SER A 87 20.55 9.90 12.35
C SER A 87 19.16 9.25 12.33
N ARG A 88 18.08 10.03 12.14
CA ARG A 88 16.70 9.52 12.16
C ARG A 88 16.15 9.15 10.78
N CYS A 89 16.80 9.54 9.69
CA CYS A 89 16.36 9.23 8.33
C CYS A 89 17.46 8.42 7.63
N GLN A 90 17.11 7.26 7.10
CA GLN A 90 18.05 6.38 6.41
C GLN A 90 17.50 6.04 5.03
N TRP A 91 18.36 6.16 4.02
CA TRP A 91 18.03 5.72 2.66
C TRP A 91 18.53 4.30 2.42
N ALA A 92 17.72 3.49 1.77
CA ALA A 92 18.06 2.13 1.40
C ALA A 92 17.66 1.85 -0.06
N LYS A 93 18.46 1.02 -0.74
CA LYS A 93 18.15 0.59 -2.10
C LYS A 93 17.02 -0.44 -2.09
N LEU A 94 15.98 -0.20 -2.88
CA LEU A 94 14.90 -1.15 -3.15
C LEU A 94 14.39 -0.97 -4.58
N ASP A 95 14.71 -1.92 -5.44
CA ASP A 95 14.16 -2.01 -6.79
C ASP A 95 13.10 -3.11 -6.88
N LEU A 96 11.82 -2.72 -6.91
CA LEU A 96 10.71 -3.65 -7.04
C LEU A 96 10.63 -4.35 -8.42
N SER A 97 11.49 -4.00 -9.38
CA SER A 97 11.63 -4.78 -10.62
C SER A 97 12.62 -5.95 -10.51
N SER A 98 13.20 -6.17 -9.31
CA SER A 98 14.12 -7.26 -9.01
C SER A 98 13.78 -7.92 -7.67
N PHE A 99 13.38 -9.19 -7.68
CA PHE A 99 13.08 -9.93 -6.44
C PHE A 99 14.30 -10.10 -5.52
N SER A 100 15.49 -10.25 -6.10
CA SER A 100 16.73 -10.28 -5.32
C SER A 100 17.00 -8.93 -4.63
N SER A 101 16.64 -7.81 -5.26
CA SER A 101 16.69 -6.50 -4.59
C SER A 101 15.71 -6.39 -3.42
N VAL A 102 14.53 -7.00 -3.52
CA VAL A 102 13.54 -7.05 -2.40
C VAL A 102 14.10 -7.86 -1.24
N SER A 103 14.63 -9.05 -1.54
CA SER A 103 15.23 -9.97 -0.57
C SER A 103 16.40 -9.32 0.15
N ALA A 104 17.33 -8.73 -0.60
CA ALA A 104 18.51 -8.04 -0.06
C ALA A 104 18.14 -6.81 0.79
N PHE A 105 17.08 -6.08 0.43
CA PHE A 105 16.60 -4.97 1.26
C PHE A 105 16.13 -5.47 2.63
N VAL A 106 15.38 -6.58 2.69
CA VAL A 106 14.93 -7.16 3.96
C VAL A 106 16.11 -7.74 4.76
N ASP A 107 17.06 -8.40 4.09
CA ASP A 107 18.28 -8.91 4.73
C ASP A 107 19.09 -7.79 5.40
N ALA A 108 19.22 -6.65 4.71
CA ALA A 108 19.93 -5.48 5.23
C ALA A 108 19.27 -4.87 6.48
N LEU A 109 17.98 -5.14 6.73
CA LEU A 109 17.34 -4.75 7.99
C LEU A 109 17.84 -5.58 9.17
N GLY A 110 18.38 -6.79 8.95
CA GLY A 110 18.96 -7.62 10.00
C GLY A 110 18.00 -7.92 11.17
N GLY A 111 16.69 -8.05 10.90
CA GLY A 111 15.67 -8.21 11.93
C GLY A 111 15.42 -6.95 12.78
N ALA A 112 15.83 -5.77 12.32
CA ALA A 112 15.55 -4.49 12.97
C ALA A 112 14.06 -4.31 13.23
N LYS A 113 13.74 -3.59 14.31
CA LYS A 113 12.38 -3.21 14.64
C LYS A 113 11.79 -2.36 13.51
N VAL A 114 10.68 -2.79 12.92
CA VAL A 114 9.89 -2.02 11.95
C VAL A 114 8.45 -2.03 12.42
N ASN A 115 7.91 -0.88 12.79
CA ASN A 115 6.54 -0.78 13.27
C ASN A 115 5.56 -0.60 12.12
N TYR A 116 5.83 0.34 11.21
CA TYR A 116 4.90 0.70 10.14
C TYR A 116 5.57 0.64 8.77
N VAL A 117 4.85 0.10 7.78
CA VAL A 117 5.30 0.03 6.39
C VAL A 117 4.25 0.67 5.51
N LEU A 118 4.64 1.70 4.79
CA LEU A 118 3.87 2.30 3.70
C LEU A 118 4.44 1.80 2.37
N ALA A 119 3.81 0.76 1.83
CA ALA A 119 4.14 0.18 0.53
C ALA A 119 3.50 1.02 -0.60
N ASN A 120 4.15 2.13 -0.92
CA ASN A 120 3.69 3.16 -1.86
C ASN A 120 4.22 2.99 -3.30
N ALA A 121 5.42 2.44 -3.46
CA ALA A 121 6.08 2.34 -4.76
C ALA A 121 5.22 1.56 -5.77
N ALA A 122 4.98 2.19 -6.93
CA ALA A 122 4.16 1.66 -7.99
C ALA A 122 4.65 2.15 -9.37
N LEU A 123 4.29 1.41 -10.41
CA LEU A 123 4.51 1.70 -11.81
C LEU A 123 3.16 1.73 -12.54
N ALA A 124 2.90 2.77 -13.32
CA ALA A 124 1.77 2.78 -14.25
C ALA A 124 2.33 2.94 -15.66
N THR A 125 2.06 1.94 -16.50
CA THR A 125 2.47 1.93 -17.90
C THR A 125 1.39 1.30 -18.76
N HIS A 126 1.27 1.77 -20.00
CA HIS A 126 0.39 1.18 -21.02
C HIS A 126 1.14 0.24 -21.97
N LYS A 127 2.45 0.04 -21.74
CA LYS A 127 3.32 -0.75 -22.61
C LYS A 127 3.71 -2.03 -21.91
N TYR A 128 3.62 -3.13 -22.63
CA TYR A 128 4.20 -4.39 -22.17
C TYR A 128 5.72 -4.27 -22.21
N THR A 129 6.34 -4.44 -21.05
CA THR A 129 7.79 -4.62 -20.88
C THR A 129 8.00 -5.69 -19.83
N GLN A 130 9.11 -6.42 -19.93
CA GLN A 130 9.50 -7.40 -18.93
C GLN A 130 10.61 -6.84 -18.04
N THR A 131 10.55 -7.19 -16.78
CA THR A 131 11.64 -7.00 -15.82
C THR A 131 12.78 -8.00 -16.10
N PRO A 132 13.95 -7.81 -15.47
CA PRO A 132 15.03 -8.80 -15.51
C PRO A 132 14.60 -10.19 -15.01
N ASP A 133 13.62 -10.28 -14.11
CA ASP A 133 13.10 -11.54 -13.57
C ASP A 133 12.07 -12.21 -14.50
N GLY A 134 11.82 -11.66 -15.69
CA GLY A 134 10.94 -12.25 -16.70
C GLY A 134 9.45 -11.96 -16.54
N TRP A 135 9.07 -11.08 -15.61
CA TRP A 135 7.68 -10.71 -15.37
C TRP A 135 7.30 -9.39 -16.05
N GLU A 136 6.04 -9.25 -16.43
CA GLU A 136 5.47 -8.00 -16.91
C GLU A 136 5.67 -6.91 -15.82
N SER A 137 6.23 -5.77 -16.23
CA SER A 137 6.77 -4.79 -15.29
C SER A 137 5.75 -4.23 -14.30
N ALA A 138 4.52 -3.94 -14.74
CA ALA A 138 3.49 -3.44 -13.84
C ALA A 138 2.96 -4.53 -12.91
N LEU A 139 2.84 -5.78 -13.38
CA LEU A 139 2.47 -6.93 -12.56
C LEU A 139 3.52 -7.19 -11.47
N GLN A 140 4.81 -7.22 -11.82
CA GLN A 140 5.85 -7.45 -10.82
C GLN A 140 5.95 -6.29 -9.83
N VAL A 141 6.16 -5.07 -10.33
CA VAL A 141 6.41 -3.89 -9.47
C VAL A 141 5.21 -3.61 -8.56
N ASN A 142 4.00 -3.58 -9.10
CA ASN A 142 2.84 -3.19 -8.29
C ASN A 142 2.33 -4.29 -7.38
N TYR A 143 2.51 -5.56 -7.76
CA TYR A 143 1.91 -6.68 -7.06
C TYR A 143 2.94 -7.65 -6.49
N LEU A 144 3.64 -8.43 -7.33
CA LEU A 144 4.47 -9.55 -6.85
C LEU A 144 5.56 -9.09 -5.89
N SER A 145 6.32 -8.05 -6.23
CA SER A 145 7.41 -7.56 -5.38
C SER A 145 6.90 -6.89 -4.11
N ASN A 146 5.74 -6.23 -4.16
CA ASN A 146 5.11 -5.66 -2.97
C ASN A 146 4.52 -6.76 -2.07
N ALA A 147 3.97 -7.84 -2.63
CA ALA A 147 3.50 -9.01 -1.89
C ALA A 147 4.67 -9.78 -1.24
N LEU A 148 5.77 -9.96 -1.97
CA LEU A 148 7.00 -10.53 -1.44
C LEU A 148 7.54 -9.68 -0.27
N LEU A 149 7.68 -8.38 -0.48
CA LEU A 149 8.13 -7.45 0.56
C LEU A 149 7.22 -7.50 1.80
N ALA A 150 5.90 -7.54 1.60
CA ALA A 150 4.91 -7.65 2.67
C ALA A 150 5.12 -8.92 3.52
N ILE A 151 5.27 -10.08 2.88
CA ILE A 151 5.48 -11.37 3.56
C ILE A 151 6.82 -11.38 4.28
N LEU A 152 7.91 -11.00 3.59
CA LEU A 152 9.26 -11.00 4.16
C LEU A 152 9.42 -10.03 5.36
N LEU A 153 8.61 -8.97 5.44
CA LEU A 153 8.62 -8.02 6.57
C LEU A 153 7.72 -8.44 7.75
N LEU A 154 6.91 -9.51 7.64
CA LEU A 154 6.08 -9.99 8.74
C LEU A 154 6.87 -10.26 10.02
N PRO A 155 8.07 -10.89 9.99
CA PRO A 155 8.88 -11.06 11.19
C PRO A 155 9.27 -9.75 11.88
N ASN A 156 9.66 -8.73 11.11
CA ASN A 156 10.01 -7.42 11.65
C ASN A 156 8.81 -6.74 12.30
N LEU A 157 7.64 -6.77 11.64
CA LEU A 157 6.38 -6.19 12.12
C LEU A 157 5.86 -6.91 13.38
N MET A 158 5.85 -8.25 13.39
CA MET A 158 5.45 -9.03 14.56
C MET A 158 6.38 -8.78 15.76
N SER A 159 7.69 -8.75 15.52
CA SER A 159 8.69 -8.47 16.56
C SER A 159 8.52 -7.06 17.13
N ALA A 160 8.30 -6.06 16.27
CA ALA A 160 8.04 -4.69 16.71
C ALA A 160 6.77 -4.58 17.53
N SER A 161 5.68 -5.23 17.07
CA SER A 161 4.42 -5.22 17.80
C SER A 161 4.53 -5.88 19.19
N ALA A 162 5.24 -7.01 19.27
CA ALA A 162 5.45 -7.71 20.54
C ALA A 162 6.30 -6.90 21.52
N ARG A 163 7.37 -6.26 21.04
CA ARG A 163 8.30 -5.45 21.85
C ARG A 163 7.68 -4.17 22.37
N ASP A 164 6.92 -3.47 21.52
CA ASP A 164 6.33 -2.18 21.84
C ASP A 164 4.92 -2.32 22.44
N ALA A 165 4.43 -3.55 22.68
CA ALA A 165 3.09 -3.86 23.16
C ALA A 165 1.97 -3.06 22.44
N SER A 166 2.14 -2.86 21.14
CA SER A 166 1.27 -2.04 20.30
C SER A 166 1.17 -2.61 18.90
N LEU A 167 0.10 -2.29 18.17
CA LEU A 167 -0.10 -2.82 16.82
C LEU A 167 0.93 -2.27 15.85
N SER A 168 1.48 -3.15 15.02
CA SER A 168 2.25 -2.77 13.83
C SER A 168 1.33 -2.64 12.62
N ARG A 169 1.80 -2.00 11.55
CA ARG A 169 0.97 -1.66 10.39
C ARG A 169 1.66 -1.95 9.07
N LEU A 170 0.91 -2.55 8.16
CA LEU A 170 1.28 -2.67 6.76
C LEU A 170 0.18 -2.05 5.91
N VAL A 171 0.52 -0.93 5.27
CA VAL A 171 -0.38 -0.17 4.41
C VAL A 171 0.05 -0.32 2.96
N LEU A 172 -0.79 -0.94 2.14
CA LEU A 172 -0.56 -1.17 0.72
C LEU A 172 -1.28 -0.11 -0.12
N VAL A 173 -0.56 0.69 -0.90
CA VAL A 173 -1.19 1.75 -1.69
C VAL A 173 -1.88 1.17 -2.93
N SER A 174 -3.21 1.22 -2.92
CA SER A 174 -4.08 0.86 -4.04
C SER A 174 -4.67 2.12 -4.72
N SER A 175 -5.80 1.98 -5.42
CA SER A 175 -6.53 3.05 -6.11
C SER A 175 -7.96 2.65 -6.43
N ASP A 176 -8.84 3.64 -6.52
CA ASP A 176 -10.23 3.54 -7.02
C ASP A 176 -10.37 2.93 -8.43
N VAL A 177 -9.31 2.91 -9.25
CA VAL A 177 -9.35 2.25 -10.56
C VAL A 177 -9.68 0.76 -10.47
N HIS A 178 -9.54 0.13 -9.31
CA HIS A 178 -9.98 -1.25 -9.08
C HIS A 178 -11.49 -1.45 -9.28
N TYR A 179 -12.32 -0.42 -9.07
CA TYR A 179 -13.76 -0.46 -9.36
C TYR A 179 -14.07 -0.58 -10.86
N SER A 180 -13.10 -0.25 -11.72
CA SER A 180 -13.27 -0.24 -13.18
C SER A 180 -12.84 -1.54 -13.86
N LEU A 181 -12.43 -2.57 -13.08
CA LEU A 181 -12.17 -3.89 -13.64
C LEU A 181 -13.50 -4.46 -14.18
N PRO A 182 -13.58 -4.93 -15.44
CA PRO A 182 -14.87 -5.28 -16.03
C PRO A 182 -15.39 -6.66 -15.63
N SER A 183 -14.49 -7.64 -15.44
CA SER A 183 -14.85 -9.05 -15.23
C SER A 183 -13.67 -9.83 -14.64
N LEU A 184 -13.97 -10.95 -13.99
CA LEU A 184 -13.01 -11.97 -13.54
C LEU A 184 -13.01 -13.22 -14.44
N SER A 185 -13.78 -13.22 -15.53
CA SER A 185 -13.97 -14.38 -16.43
C SER A 185 -12.65 -14.95 -16.94
N ASP A 186 -11.67 -14.10 -17.22
CA ASP A 186 -10.35 -14.49 -17.74
C ASP A 186 -9.54 -15.35 -16.76
N PHE A 187 -9.94 -15.38 -15.48
CA PHE A 187 -9.19 -16.01 -14.39
C PHE A 187 -9.81 -17.33 -13.90
N ARG A 188 -11.06 -17.65 -14.28
CA ARG A 188 -11.79 -18.80 -13.71
C ARG A 188 -11.17 -20.16 -14.07
N ASN A 189 -10.62 -20.29 -15.28
CA ASN A 189 -10.16 -21.57 -15.82
C ASN A 189 -8.67 -21.60 -16.15
N VAL A 190 -7.87 -20.75 -15.49
CA VAL A 190 -6.41 -20.75 -15.68
C VAL A 190 -5.71 -21.53 -14.56
N PRO A 191 -4.68 -22.34 -14.87
CA PRO A 191 -3.95 -23.10 -13.85
C PRO A 191 -3.37 -22.18 -12.77
N ASN A 192 -2.75 -21.07 -13.18
CA ASN A 192 -2.21 -20.05 -12.31
C ASN A 192 -2.53 -18.66 -12.90
N ILE A 193 -3.17 -17.80 -12.10
CA ILE A 193 -3.63 -16.46 -12.51
C ILE A 193 -2.43 -15.60 -12.89
N LEU A 194 -1.37 -15.61 -12.08
CA LEU A 194 -0.20 -14.75 -12.25
C LEU A 194 0.58 -15.10 -13.51
N GLU A 195 0.89 -16.37 -13.68
CA GLU A 195 1.55 -16.87 -14.90
C GLU A 195 0.69 -16.58 -16.14
N ALA A 196 -0.63 -16.78 -16.05
CA ALA A 196 -1.55 -16.52 -17.15
C ALA A 196 -1.54 -15.06 -17.59
N VAL A 197 -1.60 -14.11 -16.64
CA VAL A 197 -1.61 -12.67 -16.96
C VAL A 197 -0.22 -12.11 -17.27
N ASN A 198 0.84 -12.86 -16.97
CA ASN A 198 2.22 -12.53 -17.31
C ASN A 198 2.56 -12.81 -18.78
N ARG A 199 1.89 -13.79 -19.40
CA ARG A 199 2.13 -14.20 -20.79
C ARG A 199 2.01 -13.02 -21.76
N LYS A 200 2.97 -12.90 -22.67
CA LYS A 200 3.01 -11.83 -23.68
C LYS A 200 1.74 -11.81 -24.53
N GLU A 201 1.17 -12.97 -24.82
CA GLU A 201 -0.04 -13.15 -25.62
C GLU A 201 -1.28 -12.55 -24.91
N TYR A 202 -1.32 -12.61 -23.57
CA TYR A 202 -2.36 -11.97 -22.77
C TYR A 202 -2.18 -10.44 -22.75
N CYS A 203 -0.94 -9.96 -22.81
CA CYS A 203 -0.56 -8.55 -22.70
C CYS A 203 -0.80 -7.73 -23.98
N THR A 204 -1.97 -7.89 -24.60
CA THR A 204 -2.40 -7.06 -25.74
C THR A 204 -2.47 -5.59 -25.34
N SER A 205 -2.42 -4.66 -26.31
CA SER A 205 -2.53 -3.22 -26.04
C SER A 205 -3.79 -2.84 -25.26
N GLY A 206 -4.92 -3.52 -25.54
CA GLY A 206 -6.19 -3.31 -24.81
C GLY A 206 -6.12 -3.74 -23.34
N ILE A 207 -5.44 -4.85 -23.05
CA ILE A 207 -5.20 -5.33 -21.69
C ILE A 207 -4.22 -4.40 -20.96
N MET A 208 -3.13 -3.99 -21.61
CA MET A 208 -2.13 -3.11 -20.99
C MET A 208 -2.72 -1.75 -20.59
N LYS A 209 -3.69 -1.22 -21.35
CA LYS A 209 -4.45 -0.01 -20.95
C LYS A 209 -5.22 -0.16 -19.64
N ARG A 210 -5.59 -1.38 -19.27
CA ARG A 210 -6.31 -1.72 -18.04
C ARG A 210 -5.41 -2.39 -16.99
N ARG A 211 -4.10 -2.54 -17.26
CA ARG A 211 -3.18 -3.27 -16.38
C ARG A 211 -3.13 -2.67 -14.97
N THR A 212 -3.16 -1.34 -14.85
CA THR A 212 -3.20 -0.65 -13.56
C THR A 212 -4.48 -0.97 -12.76
N MET A 213 -5.63 -1.16 -13.43
CA MET A 213 -6.86 -1.58 -12.76
C MET A 213 -6.70 -2.96 -12.15
N LEU A 214 -6.14 -3.90 -12.93
CA LEU A 214 -5.90 -5.26 -12.50
C LEU A 214 -4.89 -5.35 -11.36
N SER A 215 -3.74 -4.67 -11.48
CA SER A 215 -2.69 -4.72 -10.45
C SER A 215 -3.17 -4.12 -9.12
N LYS A 216 -3.98 -3.05 -9.16
CA LYS A 216 -4.57 -2.44 -7.96
C LYS A 216 -5.68 -3.30 -7.36
N PHE A 217 -6.44 -4.02 -8.19
CA PHE A 217 -7.39 -5.03 -7.73
C PHE A 217 -6.67 -6.19 -7.00
N PHE A 218 -5.55 -6.68 -7.55
CA PHE A 218 -4.76 -7.75 -6.93
C PHE A 218 -4.19 -7.32 -5.57
N VAL A 219 -3.72 -6.08 -5.44
CA VAL A 219 -3.24 -5.53 -4.16
C VAL A 219 -4.33 -5.57 -3.08
N ILE A 220 -5.58 -5.19 -3.41
CA ILE A 220 -6.69 -5.20 -2.45
C ILE A 220 -7.06 -6.64 -2.08
N ALA A 221 -7.18 -7.53 -3.07
CA ALA A 221 -7.46 -8.95 -2.84
C ALA A 221 -6.40 -9.59 -1.93
N PHE A 222 -5.12 -9.35 -2.18
CA PHE A 222 -4.02 -9.83 -1.35
C PHE A 222 -4.04 -9.25 0.07
N ALA A 223 -4.26 -7.94 0.21
CA ALA A 223 -4.35 -7.30 1.53
C ALA A 223 -5.45 -7.94 2.39
N ARG A 224 -6.61 -8.24 1.79
CA ARG A 224 -7.73 -8.92 2.45
C ARG A 224 -7.41 -10.35 2.83
N GLU A 225 -6.82 -11.13 1.92
CA GLU A 225 -6.43 -12.52 2.20
C GLU A 225 -5.36 -12.59 3.30
N LEU A 226 -4.35 -11.72 3.25
CA LEU A 226 -3.32 -11.61 4.28
C LEU A 226 -3.92 -11.23 5.64
N ALA A 227 -4.81 -10.23 5.65
CA ALA A 227 -5.52 -9.81 6.86
C ALA A 227 -6.34 -10.97 7.46
N SER A 228 -7.17 -11.64 6.66
CA SER A 228 -8.02 -12.74 7.13
C SER A 228 -7.25 -13.91 7.77
N ARG A 229 -5.97 -14.07 7.44
CA ARG A 229 -5.06 -15.07 8.02
C ARG A 229 -4.35 -14.58 9.28
N LEU A 230 -4.23 -13.26 9.45
CA LEU A 230 -3.62 -12.61 10.60
C LEU A 230 -4.71 -12.25 11.63
N THR A 231 -5.10 -13.22 12.45
CA THR A 231 -6.07 -12.94 13.54
C THR A 231 -5.48 -11.96 14.55
N LEU A 232 -6.15 -10.83 14.75
CA LEU A 232 -5.82 -9.90 15.83
C LEU A 232 -6.43 -10.42 17.16
N PRO A 233 -5.70 -10.39 18.29
CA PRO A 233 -6.28 -10.67 19.60
C PRO A 233 -7.36 -9.62 19.88
N VAL A 234 -8.62 -10.04 19.97
CA VAL A 234 -9.80 -9.14 20.05
C VAL A 234 -9.94 -8.48 21.43
N THR A 235 -9.19 -8.89 22.44
CA THR A 235 -9.39 -8.44 23.82
C THR A 235 -8.08 -8.44 24.59
N SER A 236 -7.40 -7.29 24.68
CA SER A 236 -6.25 -7.12 25.56
C SER A 236 -5.99 -5.64 25.84
N ASP A 237 -5.67 -5.32 27.10
CA ASP A 237 -5.11 -4.03 27.53
C ASP A 237 -3.76 -3.70 26.83
N SER A 238 -3.25 -4.59 25.96
CA SER A 238 -2.02 -4.43 25.18
C SER A 238 -2.14 -5.14 23.81
N PRO A 239 -2.73 -4.48 22.80
CA PRO A 239 -2.99 -5.10 21.51
C PRO A 239 -1.68 -5.42 20.77
N LYS A 240 -1.48 -6.70 20.43
CA LYS A 240 -0.33 -7.21 19.67
C LYS A 240 -0.81 -7.81 18.36
N GLY A 241 -0.12 -7.51 17.26
CA GLY A 241 -0.46 -7.98 15.92
C GLY A 241 -0.16 -6.94 14.85
N ILE A 242 -0.61 -7.24 13.64
CA ILE A 242 -0.39 -6.39 12.47
C ILE A 242 -1.74 -5.99 11.88
N ILE A 243 -1.99 -4.69 11.79
CA ILE A 243 -3.09 -4.17 10.98
C ILE A 243 -2.63 -4.13 9.52
N ILE A 244 -3.36 -4.84 8.66
CA ILE A 244 -3.17 -4.81 7.21
C ILE A 244 -4.28 -3.96 6.61
N SER A 245 -3.94 -2.97 5.79
CA SER A 245 -4.95 -2.21 5.05
C SER A 245 -4.46 -1.86 3.66
N SER A 246 -5.40 -1.55 2.78
CA SER A 246 -5.10 -0.96 1.48
C SER A 246 -5.67 0.44 1.39
N VAL A 247 -4.95 1.38 0.79
CA VAL A 247 -5.35 2.80 0.80
C VAL A 247 -5.36 3.38 -0.61
N ASN A 248 -6.39 4.17 -0.90
CA ASN A 248 -6.48 5.02 -2.07
C ASN A 248 -6.26 6.50 -1.67
N PRO A 249 -5.20 7.15 -2.17
CA PRO A 249 -4.94 8.56 -1.90
C PRO A 249 -5.82 9.52 -2.72
N GLY A 250 -6.66 8.99 -3.61
CA GLY A 250 -7.44 9.76 -4.58
C GLY A 250 -6.62 10.14 -5.81
N PHE A 251 -7.25 10.86 -6.75
CA PHE A 251 -6.59 11.25 -7.98
C PHE A 251 -5.60 12.38 -7.73
N CYS A 252 -4.30 12.10 -7.76
CA CYS A 252 -3.24 13.06 -7.42
C CYS A 252 -2.43 13.49 -8.65
N ARG A 253 -1.89 14.72 -8.61
CA ARG A 253 -0.99 15.27 -9.64
C ARG A 253 0.41 14.65 -9.56
N SER A 254 0.52 13.34 -9.76
CA SER A 254 1.80 12.63 -9.72
C SER A 254 2.33 12.29 -11.11
N LYS A 255 3.65 12.09 -11.20
CA LYS A 255 4.34 11.63 -12.43
C LYS A 255 3.92 10.22 -12.88
N LEU A 256 3.13 9.49 -12.08
CA LEU A 256 2.61 8.16 -12.39
C LEU A 256 1.72 8.16 -13.65
N THR A 257 1.11 9.29 -13.98
CA THR A 257 0.18 9.41 -15.12
C THR A 257 0.84 9.88 -16.43
N ARG A 258 2.17 10.05 -16.47
CA ARG A 258 2.91 10.66 -17.59
C ARG A 258 2.70 9.95 -18.93
N GLU A 259 2.55 8.61 -18.92
CA GLU A 259 2.28 7.84 -20.14
C GLU A 259 0.81 7.90 -20.59
N THR A 260 -0.14 8.07 -19.65
CA THR A 260 -1.54 8.31 -19.99
C THR A 260 -1.71 9.67 -20.68
N GLU A 261 -0.93 10.67 -20.26
CA GLU A 261 -0.94 12.02 -20.83
C GLU A 261 -0.38 12.06 -22.26
N SER A 262 0.64 11.26 -22.58
CA SER A 262 1.24 11.25 -23.92
C SER A 262 0.37 10.63 -25.01
N HIS A 263 -0.68 9.88 -24.65
CA HIS A 263 -1.60 9.22 -25.60
C HIS A 263 -2.88 10.01 -25.89
N PHE A 264 -3.09 11.19 -25.27
CA PHE A 264 -4.17 12.12 -25.61
C PHE A 264 -3.63 13.44 -26.22
N PRO A 265 -2.88 13.40 -27.35
CA PRO A 265 -2.48 14.62 -28.04
C PRO A 265 -3.71 15.25 -28.69
N GLY A 266 -4.12 16.45 -28.24
CA GLY A 266 -5.16 17.25 -28.89
C GLY A 266 -6.27 17.80 -27.99
N SER A 267 -6.27 17.49 -26.69
CA SER A 267 -7.26 18.02 -25.75
C SER A 267 -6.64 19.12 -24.86
N LEU A 268 -6.87 20.38 -25.22
CA LEU A 268 -6.45 21.54 -24.41
C LEU A 268 -7.15 21.56 -23.03
N TRP A 269 -8.27 20.85 -22.88
CA TRP A 269 -9.12 20.85 -21.69
C TRP A 269 -8.73 19.77 -20.65
N LEU A 270 -8.14 18.64 -21.06
CA LEU A 270 -7.75 17.55 -20.15
C LEU A 270 -6.71 18.00 -19.08
N PRO A 271 -5.67 18.78 -19.41
CA PRO A 271 -4.73 19.33 -18.42
C PRO A 271 -5.40 20.29 -17.42
N LEU A 272 -6.39 21.06 -17.88
CA LEU A 272 -7.16 22.01 -17.06
C LEU A 272 -8.13 21.28 -16.12
N LEU A 273 -8.87 20.28 -16.64
CA LEU A 273 -9.73 19.42 -15.83
C LEU A 273 -8.92 18.65 -14.79
N LYS A 274 -7.74 18.15 -15.16
CA LYS A 274 -6.81 17.52 -14.22
C LYS A 274 -6.32 18.51 -13.16
N ARG A 275 -6.03 19.77 -13.50
CA ARG A 275 -5.73 20.78 -12.48
C ARG A 275 -6.95 21.05 -11.58
N ALA A 276 -8.17 21.09 -12.11
CA ALA A 276 -9.36 21.35 -11.31
C ALA A 276 -9.74 20.17 -10.38
N VAL A 277 -9.51 18.93 -10.81
CA VAL A 277 -9.96 17.72 -10.11
C VAL A 277 -8.82 17.06 -9.33
N ALA A 278 -7.60 16.95 -9.88
CA ALA A 278 -6.53 16.23 -9.21
C ALA A 278 -5.98 16.99 -7.99
N ARG A 279 -5.87 16.26 -6.88
CA ARG A 279 -5.29 16.70 -5.62
C ARG A 279 -3.81 17.02 -5.79
N PRO A 280 -3.30 18.04 -5.09
CA PRO A 280 -1.87 18.18 -4.87
C PRO A 280 -1.30 16.90 -4.26
N THR A 281 -0.05 16.56 -4.61
CA THR A 281 0.63 15.36 -4.10
C THR A 281 0.76 15.34 -2.60
N GLU A 282 0.81 16.53 -1.99
CA GLU A 282 0.90 16.77 -0.55
C GLU A 282 -0.39 16.31 0.14
N VAL A 283 -1.55 16.63 -0.43
CA VAL A 283 -2.85 16.20 0.10
C VAL A 283 -3.01 14.68 -0.01
N GLY A 284 -2.62 14.11 -1.15
CA GLY A 284 -2.60 12.66 -1.33
C GLY A 284 -1.65 11.97 -0.33
N ALA A 285 -0.48 12.55 -0.08
CA ALA A 285 0.45 12.06 0.92
C ALA A 285 -0.11 12.15 2.34
N THR A 286 -0.89 13.19 2.67
CA THR A 286 -1.57 13.27 3.97
C THR A 286 -2.52 12.09 4.17
N VAL A 287 -3.24 11.65 3.12
CA VAL A 287 -4.06 10.43 3.19
C VAL A 287 -3.19 9.21 3.52
N LEU A 288 -2.04 9.05 2.87
CA LEU A 288 -1.12 7.93 3.12
C LEU A 288 -0.53 7.94 4.53
N VAL A 289 -0.09 9.11 5.00
CA VAL A 289 0.46 9.31 6.34
C VAL A 289 -0.60 9.03 7.40
N ARG A 290 -1.84 9.49 7.19
CA ARG A 290 -2.97 9.18 8.07
C ARG A 290 -3.23 7.67 8.17
N ALA A 291 -3.34 6.97 7.03
CA ALA A 291 -3.50 5.50 7.02
C ALA A 291 -2.38 4.80 7.81
N THR A 292 -1.17 5.36 7.76
CA THR A 292 0.02 4.80 8.42
C THR A 292 0.03 5.07 9.93
N LEU A 293 -0.58 6.17 10.41
CA LEU A 293 -0.43 6.66 11.79
C LEU A 293 -1.68 6.63 12.65
N MET A 294 -2.85 6.26 12.12
CA MET A 294 -4.16 6.49 12.75
C MET A 294 -4.44 5.84 14.12
N ASP A 295 -3.47 5.12 14.74
CA ASP A 295 -3.57 4.63 16.14
C ASP A 295 -2.66 5.41 17.12
N THR A 296 -1.72 6.22 16.62
CA THR A 296 -0.80 7.02 17.45
C THR A 296 -1.40 8.36 17.89
N THR A 297 -2.54 8.75 17.32
CA THR A 297 -3.25 10.00 17.61
C THR A 297 -4.72 9.63 17.75
N GLY A 298 -5.33 9.80 18.92
CA GLY A 298 -6.77 9.56 19.15
C GLY A 298 -7.69 10.52 18.37
N MET A 299 -7.50 10.62 17.05
CA MET A 299 -8.13 11.60 16.18
C MET A 299 -8.74 10.89 14.97
N VAL A 300 -10.01 10.48 15.07
CA VAL A 300 -11.08 10.79 14.08
C VAL A 300 -12.45 10.58 14.75
N THR A 301 -12.98 11.59 15.45
CA THR A 301 -14.44 11.79 15.51
C THR A 301 -14.72 13.29 15.60
N GLY A 302 -14.95 13.90 14.44
CA GLY A 302 -15.50 15.24 14.32
C GLY A 302 -16.30 15.32 13.02
N GLY A 303 -17.63 15.17 13.11
CA GLY A 303 -18.57 15.33 12.00
C GLY A 303 -19.50 14.13 11.84
N GLY A 304 -20.76 14.29 12.28
CA GLY A 304 -21.76 13.22 12.36
C GLY A 304 -22.24 12.66 11.02
N GLY A 305 -22.65 11.38 11.07
CA GLY A 305 -23.26 10.64 9.96
C GLY A 305 -23.17 9.12 10.22
N GLY A 306 -24.08 8.60 11.03
CA GLY A 306 -24.17 7.24 11.57
C GLY A 306 -23.52 6.06 10.82
N THR A 307 -22.64 5.34 11.54
CA THR A 307 -22.72 3.87 11.70
C THR A 307 -22.01 3.49 13.01
N GLN A 308 -22.73 2.82 13.93
CA GLN A 308 -22.22 2.22 15.17
C GLN A 308 -21.27 1.04 14.86
N LEU A 309 -20.34 0.55 15.68
CA LEU A 309 -19.43 0.97 16.78
C LEU A 309 -18.60 -0.31 17.08
N HIS A 310 -17.29 -0.23 17.36
CA HIS A 310 -16.59 -1.24 18.17
C HIS A 310 -15.44 -0.56 18.95
N ASP A 311 -15.39 -0.83 20.26
CA ASP A 311 -14.81 -0.04 21.37
C ASP A 311 -13.31 0.30 21.37
N ASP A 312 -12.59 0.21 20.26
CA ASP A 312 -11.28 0.87 20.17
C ASP A 312 -10.89 1.40 18.78
N GLY A 313 -11.67 1.17 17.72
CA GLY A 313 -11.40 1.70 16.38
C GLY A 313 -10.13 1.20 15.68
N ARG A 314 -9.24 0.46 16.36
CA ARG A 314 -7.92 0.03 15.84
C ARG A 314 -8.03 -1.22 14.98
N ALA A 315 -8.81 -2.20 15.42
CA ALA A 315 -9.13 -3.41 14.64
C ALA A 315 -10.02 -3.11 13.42
N ALA A 316 -10.73 -1.97 13.39
CA ALA A 316 -11.72 -1.65 12.37
C ALA A 316 -11.12 -1.54 10.95
N TRP A 317 -9.84 -1.17 10.83
CA TRP A 317 -9.13 -0.96 9.56
C TRP A 317 -8.46 -2.24 9.02
N HIS A 318 -8.34 -3.27 9.84
CA HIS A 318 -7.71 -4.52 9.46
C HIS A 318 -8.52 -5.22 8.36
N GLY A 319 -7.86 -5.54 7.24
CA GLY A 319 -8.48 -6.12 6.06
C GLY A 319 -9.39 -5.17 5.28
N ARG A 320 -9.33 -3.85 5.54
CA ARG A 320 -10.18 -2.86 4.86
C ARG A 320 -9.46 -2.11 3.75
N TYR A 321 -10.26 -1.65 2.78
CA TYR A 321 -9.88 -0.65 1.79
C TYR A 321 -10.27 0.76 2.26
N LEU A 322 -9.31 1.68 2.26
CA LEU A 322 -9.46 3.01 2.83
C LEU A 322 -9.47 4.03 1.70
N SER A 323 -10.57 4.76 1.52
CA SER A 323 -10.64 5.84 0.54
C SER A 323 -10.51 7.18 1.24
N SER A 324 -9.49 7.97 0.87
CA SER A 324 -9.20 9.28 1.48
C SER A 324 -8.98 9.27 3.00
N CYS A 325 -8.88 8.09 3.64
CA CYS A 325 -8.69 7.89 5.07
C CYS A 325 -9.66 8.69 5.95
N LEU A 326 -10.90 8.82 5.49
CA LEU A 326 -12.01 9.36 6.29
C LEU A 326 -12.89 8.23 6.82
N GLU A 327 -13.01 7.15 6.06
CA GLU A 327 -13.80 5.97 6.39
C GLU A 327 -13.24 4.72 5.68
N ALA A 328 -13.53 3.54 6.22
CA ALA A 328 -13.39 2.30 5.48
C ALA A 328 -14.44 2.30 4.35
N ALA A 329 -13.99 2.15 3.11
CA ALA A 329 -14.85 2.09 1.95
C ALA A 329 -15.09 0.64 1.53
N GLU A 330 -16.31 0.36 1.06
CA GLU A 330 -16.65 -0.92 0.43
C GLU A 330 -15.84 -1.11 -0.86
N GLU A 331 -15.19 -2.25 -1.00
CA GLU A 331 -14.45 -2.63 -2.21
C GLU A 331 -15.37 -2.89 -3.41
N SER A 332 -14.80 -3.06 -4.60
CA SER A 332 -15.57 -3.42 -5.80
C SER A 332 -16.47 -4.65 -5.57
N ASP A 333 -17.70 -4.59 -6.07
CA ASP A 333 -18.66 -5.71 -6.04
C ASP A 333 -18.07 -7.00 -6.63
N LEU A 334 -17.17 -6.87 -7.62
CA LEU A 334 -16.45 -8.00 -8.21
C LEU A 334 -15.58 -8.74 -7.18
N LEU A 335 -15.06 -8.04 -6.18
CA LEU A 335 -14.23 -8.63 -5.14
C LEU A 335 -15.06 -9.23 -4.00
N LEU A 336 -16.22 -8.62 -3.70
CA LEU A 336 -17.05 -9.00 -2.56
C LEU A 336 -18.01 -10.17 -2.86
N GLY A 337 -18.39 -10.36 -4.13
CA GLY A 337 -19.18 -11.51 -4.56
C GLY A 337 -18.46 -12.85 -4.39
N GLU A 338 -19.19 -13.97 -4.49
CA GLU A 338 -18.62 -15.32 -4.33
C GLU A 338 -17.47 -15.59 -5.31
N ASP A 339 -17.61 -15.19 -6.58
CA ASP A 339 -16.54 -15.26 -7.57
C ASP A 339 -15.28 -14.49 -7.14
N GLY A 340 -15.46 -13.34 -6.49
CA GLY A 340 -14.38 -12.49 -5.99
C GLY A 340 -13.64 -13.12 -4.81
N LYS A 341 -14.37 -13.79 -3.91
CA LYS A 341 -13.80 -14.56 -2.80
C LYS A 341 -13.03 -15.77 -3.31
N GLU A 342 -13.59 -16.51 -4.28
CA GLU A 342 -12.90 -17.63 -4.91
C GLU A 342 -11.64 -17.17 -5.64
N PHE A 343 -11.76 -16.09 -6.43
CA PHE A 343 -10.63 -15.44 -7.08
C PHE A 343 -9.55 -15.03 -6.07
N SER A 344 -9.92 -14.42 -4.93
CA SER A 344 -8.97 -13.95 -3.92
C SER A 344 -8.20 -15.10 -3.29
N ARG A 345 -8.89 -16.19 -2.92
CA ARG A 345 -8.25 -17.42 -2.42
C ARG A 345 -7.31 -18.03 -3.44
N LYS A 346 -7.74 -18.11 -4.70
CA LYS A 346 -6.90 -18.62 -5.79
C LYS A 346 -5.68 -17.73 -6.04
N LEU A 347 -5.88 -16.40 -6.09
CA LEU A 347 -4.80 -15.43 -6.24
C LEU A 347 -3.79 -15.56 -5.09
N TRP A 348 -4.24 -15.73 -3.85
CA TRP A 348 -3.35 -15.99 -2.72
C TRP A 348 -2.51 -17.25 -2.93
N ALA A 349 -3.14 -18.38 -3.26
CA ALA A 349 -2.44 -19.64 -3.49
C ALA A 349 -1.42 -19.54 -4.64
N ASP A 350 -1.81 -18.91 -5.75
CA ASP A 350 -0.95 -18.68 -6.90
C ASP A 350 0.22 -17.76 -6.54
N THR A 351 0.00 -16.73 -5.71
CA THR A 351 1.03 -15.83 -5.19
C THR A 351 2.03 -16.58 -4.31
N VAL A 352 1.56 -17.38 -3.34
CA VAL A 352 2.46 -18.17 -2.49
C VAL A 352 3.29 -19.12 -3.33
N TYR A 353 2.67 -19.84 -4.26
CA TYR A 353 3.38 -20.75 -5.17
C TYR A 353 4.46 -20.06 -6.01
N VAL A 354 4.16 -18.87 -6.56
CA VAL A 354 5.14 -18.10 -7.34
C VAL A 354 6.27 -17.58 -6.44
N LEU A 355 5.92 -17.00 -5.30
CA LEU A 355 6.89 -16.34 -4.42
C LEU A 355 7.78 -17.34 -3.67
N ASP A 356 7.30 -18.53 -3.33
CA ASP A 356 8.10 -19.59 -2.71
C ASP A 356 9.27 -20.05 -3.60
N LYS A 357 9.03 -20.13 -4.92
CA LYS A 357 10.09 -20.42 -5.90
C LYS A 357 11.12 -19.30 -6.04
N ILE A 358 10.74 -18.08 -5.67
CA ILE A 358 11.59 -16.90 -5.75
C ILE A 358 12.42 -16.76 -4.47
N ASP A 359 11.77 -16.91 -3.31
CA ASP A 359 12.38 -16.83 -1.99
C ASP A 359 11.71 -17.86 -1.05
N PRO A 360 12.39 -18.96 -0.70
CA PRO A 360 11.80 -20.04 0.09
C PRO A 360 11.40 -19.61 1.52
N ARG A 361 11.91 -18.47 2.00
CA ARG A 361 11.49 -17.90 3.29
C ARG A 361 10.02 -17.54 3.31
N VAL A 362 9.38 -17.38 2.15
CA VAL A 362 7.94 -17.15 2.04
C VAL A 362 7.18 -18.26 2.76
N THR A 363 7.42 -19.52 2.41
CA THR A 363 6.73 -20.64 3.06
C THR A 363 7.10 -20.75 4.53
N GLU A 364 8.39 -20.59 4.88
CA GLU A 364 8.85 -20.62 6.28
C GLU A 364 8.14 -19.58 7.15
N ILE A 365 7.98 -18.34 6.65
CA ILE A 365 7.30 -17.25 7.36
C ILE A 365 5.80 -17.55 7.49
N LEU A 366 5.16 -17.99 6.41
CA LEU A 366 3.73 -18.31 6.43
C LEU A 366 3.43 -19.47 7.39
N GLU A 367 4.28 -20.50 7.44
CA GLU A 367 4.17 -21.59 8.41
C GLU A 367 4.39 -21.10 9.85
N ARG A 368 5.45 -20.31 10.07
CA ARG A 368 5.79 -19.76 11.39
C ARG A 368 4.65 -18.96 12.01
N TYR A 369 3.86 -18.26 11.19
CA TYR A 369 2.72 -17.45 11.64
C TYR A 369 1.36 -18.11 11.37
N ASN A 370 1.33 -19.39 11.00
CA ASN A 370 0.12 -20.16 10.72
C ASN A 370 -0.83 -19.52 9.68
N LEU A 371 -0.26 -18.99 8.60
CA LEU A 371 -0.96 -18.26 7.55
C LEU A 371 -1.32 -19.13 6.34
N ASN A 372 -1.01 -20.43 6.37
CA ASN A 372 -1.30 -21.37 5.28
C ASN A 372 -2.76 -21.86 5.27
N SER A 373 -3.42 -21.90 6.43
CA SER A 373 -4.85 -22.21 6.50
C SER A 373 -5.68 -20.98 6.12
N ALA A 374 -6.69 -21.15 5.26
CA ALA A 374 -7.74 -20.15 5.12
C ALA A 374 -8.29 -19.84 6.51
N GLY A 375 -8.36 -18.55 6.89
CA GLY A 375 -8.93 -18.13 8.17
C GLY A 375 -10.28 -18.81 8.37
N ARG A 376 -10.49 -19.41 9.55
CA ARG A 376 -11.76 -20.07 9.90
C ARG A 376 -12.89 -19.08 10.01
#